data_AF-L0PIL7-F1
#
_entry.id   AF-L0PIL7-F1
#
_cell.length_a   1.000
_cell.length_b   1.000
_cell.length_c   1.000
_cell.angle_alpha   90.00
_cell.angle_beta   90.00
_cell.angle_gamma   90.00
#
_symmetry.space_group_name_H-M   'P 1'
#
loop_
_entity.id
_entity.type
_entity.pdbx_description
1 polymer ?
#
loop_
_entity_poly.entity_id
_entity_poly.type
_entity_poly.pdbx_seq_one_letter_code
_entity_poly.pdbx_strand_id
1 'polypeptide(L)'
;MAAYAQCVAPYETVRMLVLFGAGAVLMRGAGCTVNDWCDREIDARVARTALRPLAAGVLSSREASVFLMAQLAAAAVVLSQLNYSCAYMRYVGIYA
;
A
#
# COMPACT_ATOMS: atom_id res chain seq x y z
N MET A 1 18.81 19.11 -18.98
CA MET A 1 18.09 19.48 -17.72
C MET A 1 16.99 20.52 -18.02
N ALA A 2 16.16 20.24 -19.04
CA ALA A 2 15.16 21.19 -19.58
C ALA A 2 13.78 20.54 -19.83
N ALA A 3 13.54 19.33 -19.29
CA ALA A 3 12.34 18.54 -19.57
C ALA A 3 11.31 18.52 -18.41
N TYR A 4 11.64 19.08 -17.24
CA TYR A 4 10.76 19.05 -16.05
C TYR A 4 9.78 20.23 -15.96
N ALA A 5 9.83 21.18 -16.89
CA ALA A 5 8.87 22.29 -16.95
C ALA A 5 7.60 21.94 -17.75
N GLN A 6 7.20 20.67 -17.76
CA GLN A 6 5.85 20.34 -18.23
C GLN A 6 4.87 20.85 -17.18
N CYS A 7 3.94 21.72 -17.59
CA CYS A 7 2.72 21.99 -16.82
C CYS A 7 1.93 20.69 -16.74
N VAL A 8 2.27 19.82 -15.79
CA VAL A 8 1.45 18.66 -15.45
C VAL A 8 0.09 19.22 -15.07
N ALA A 9 -0.92 18.87 -15.87
CA ALA A 9 -2.25 19.39 -15.66
C ALA A 9 -2.69 19.08 -14.21
N PRO A 10 -3.34 20.02 -13.49
CA PRO A 10 -3.60 19.87 -12.06
C PRO A 10 -4.31 18.56 -11.69
N TYR A 11 -5.14 18.04 -12.60
CA TYR A 11 -5.84 16.77 -12.43
C TYR A 11 -4.89 15.56 -12.37
N GLU A 12 -3.79 15.57 -13.13
CA GLU A 12 -2.78 14.50 -13.11
C GLU A 12 -2.00 14.51 -11.80
N THR A 13 -1.63 15.69 -11.29
CA THR A 13 -0.97 15.82 -9.98
C THR A 13 -1.85 15.28 -8.86
N VAL A 14 -3.14 15.65 -8.84
CA VAL A 14 -4.11 15.13 -7.86
C VAL A 14 -4.26 13.62 -8.01
N ARG A 15 -4.37 13.10 -9.25
CA ARG A 15 -4.46 11.66 -9.50
C ARG A 15 -3.25 10.90 -8.96
N MET A 16 -2.03 11.39 -9.21
CA MET A 16 -0.80 10.80 -8.69
C MET A 16 -0.76 10.84 -7.16
N LEU A 17 -1.09 11.99 -6.54
CA LEU A 17 -1.14 12.11 -5.08
C LEU A 17 -2.10 11.10 -4.46
N VAL A 18 -3.28 10.90 -5.06
CA VAL A 18 -4.26 9.91 -4.58
C VAL A 18 -3.73 8.50 -4.74
N LEU A 19 -3.16 8.14 -5.89
CA LEU A 19 -2.61 6.80 -6.12
C LEU A 19 -1.45 6.48 -5.18
N PHE A 20 -0.48 7.39 -5.03
CA PHE A 20 0.63 7.22 -4.11
C PHE A 20 0.17 7.20 -2.65
N GLY A 21 -0.77 8.08 -2.27
CA GLY A 21 -1.35 8.09 -0.94
C GLY A 21 -2.08 6.80 -0.59
N ALA A 22 -2.92 6.30 -1.50
CA ALA A 22 -3.61 5.03 -1.35
C ALA A 22 -2.62 3.85 -1.24
N GLY A 23 -1.61 3.80 -2.12
CA GLY A 23 -0.56 2.80 -2.06
C GLY A 23 0.23 2.83 -0.74
N ALA A 24 0.54 4.02 -0.23
CA ALA A 24 1.25 4.19 1.04
C ALA A 24 0.44 3.69 2.24
N VAL A 25 -0.87 3.99 2.30
CA VAL A 25 -1.76 3.49 3.36
C VAL A 25 -1.86 1.97 3.32
N LEU A 26 -2.04 1.39 2.13
CA LEU A 26 -2.13 -0.06 1.95
C LEU A 26 -0.84 -0.77 2.35
N MET A 27 0.33 -0.26 1.93
CA MET A 27 1.62 -0.85 2.30
C MET A 27 1.92 -0.71 3.79
N ARG A 28 1.52 0.40 4.41
CA ARG A 28 1.67 0.55 5.87
C ARG A 28 0.83 -0.48 6.61
N GLY A 29 -0.42 -0.68 6.18
CA GLY A 29 -1.31 -1.71 6.73
C GLY A 29 -0.74 -3.13 6.57
N ALA A 30 -0.20 -3.45 5.39
CA ALA A 30 0.45 -4.74 5.11
C ALA A 30 1.67 -4.97 6.02
N GLY A 31 2.54 -3.98 6.14
CA GLY A 31 3.71 -4.05 7.03
C GLY A 31 3.31 -4.24 8.49
N CYS A 32 2.29 -3.54 8.97
CA CYS A 32 1.78 -3.72 10.34
C CYS A 32 1.21 -5.14 10.56
N THR A 33 0.47 -5.68 9.58
CA THR A 33 -0.10 -7.04 9.67
C THR A 33 0.99 -8.11 9.72
N VAL A 34 2.06 -7.94 8.92
CA VAL A 34 3.22 -8.85 8.96
C VAL A 34 3.94 -8.74 10.31
N ASN A 35 4.15 -7.52 10.81
CA ASN A 35 4.79 -7.31 12.10
C ASN A 35 3.98 -7.96 13.23
N ASP A 36 2.67 -7.77 13.27
CA ASP A 36 1.81 -8.39 14.29
C ASP A 36 1.80 -9.92 14.19
N TRP A 37 2.06 -10.49 13.00
CA TRP A 37 2.24 -11.93 12.85
C TRP A 37 3.56 -12.39 13.44
N CYS A 38 4.68 -11.77 13.06
CA CYS A 38 6.01 -12.10 13.57
C CYS A 38 6.13 -11.89 15.08
N ASP A 39 5.52 -10.81 15.59
CA ASP A 39 5.63 -10.40 16.98
C ASP A 39 4.65 -11.15 17.90
N ARG A 40 3.72 -11.99 17.39
CA ARG A 40 2.63 -12.57 18.21
C ARG A 40 3.12 -13.26 19.49
N GLU A 41 4.24 -13.96 19.42
CA GLU A 41 4.77 -14.75 20.54
C GLU A 41 5.45 -13.89 21.60
N ILE A 42 6.06 -12.79 21.15
CA ILE A 42 6.70 -11.80 22.01
C ILE A 42 5.63 -10.92 22.63
N ASP A 43 4.66 -10.48 21.83
CA ASP A 43 3.54 -9.65 22.27
C ASP A 43 2.67 -10.38 23.30
N ALA A 44 2.47 -11.69 23.18
CA ALA A 44 1.76 -12.49 24.18
C ALA A 44 2.46 -12.54 25.56
N ARG A 45 3.78 -12.31 25.61
CA ARG A 45 4.58 -12.33 26.84
C ARG A 45 4.71 -10.95 27.50
N VAL A 46 4.28 -9.89 26.82
CA VAL A 46 4.41 -8.51 27.28
C VAL A 46 3.03 -7.98 27.68
N ALA A 47 2.85 -7.65 28.95
CA ALA A 47 1.55 -7.20 29.49
C ALA A 47 0.90 -6.04 28.70
N ARG A 48 1.70 -5.16 28.10
CA ARG A 48 1.23 -4.05 27.26
C ARG A 48 0.65 -4.49 25.91
N THR A 49 1.21 -5.53 25.28
CA THR A 49 0.85 -5.96 23.91
C THR A 49 0.15 -7.32 23.85
N ALA A 50 -0.02 -7.98 25.00
CA ALA A 50 -0.73 -9.26 25.12
C ALA A 50 -2.20 -9.20 24.66
N LEU A 51 -2.81 -8.00 24.68
CA LEU A 51 -4.19 -7.76 24.22
C LEU A 51 -4.30 -7.54 22.70
N ARG A 52 -3.18 -7.53 21.95
CA ARG A 52 -3.25 -7.40 20.49
C ARG A 52 -4.00 -8.57 19.88
N PRO A 53 -4.78 -8.38 18.79
CA PRO A 53 -5.71 -9.39 18.28
C PRO A 53 -5.06 -10.73 17.94
N LEU A 54 -3.87 -10.71 17.32
CA LEU A 54 -3.11 -11.92 17.00
C LEU A 54 -2.44 -12.57 18.22
N ALA A 55 -1.95 -11.76 19.17
CA ALA A 55 -1.30 -12.24 20.39
C ALA A 55 -2.30 -12.83 21.39
N ALA A 56 -3.48 -12.22 21.50
CA ALA A 56 -4.61 -12.66 22.31
C ALA A 56 -5.38 -13.84 21.71
N GLY A 57 -5.08 -14.25 20.47
CA GLY A 57 -5.76 -15.33 19.76
C GLY A 57 -7.19 -15.01 19.33
N VAL A 58 -7.60 -13.73 19.39
CA VAL A 58 -8.92 -13.25 18.93
C VAL A 58 -9.01 -13.32 17.41
N LEU A 59 -7.89 -13.07 16.71
CA LEU A 59 -7.78 -13.21 15.27
C LEU A 59 -6.93 -14.44 14.95
N SER A 60 -7.45 -15.35 14.12
CA SER A 60 -6.68 -16.51 13.69
C SER A 60 -5.58 -16.11 12.71
N SER A 61 -4.47 -16.86 12.68
CA SER A 61 -3.40 -16.63 11.70
C SER A 61 -3.86 -16.75 10.25
N ARG A 62 -4.93 -17.52 9.98
CA ARG A 62 -5.55 -17.58 8.64
C ARG A 62 -6.29 -16.30 8.28
N GLU A 63 -7.02 -15.70 9.22
CA GLU A 63 -7.70 -14.42 8.95
C GLU A 63 -6.69 -13.29 8.73
N ALA A 64 -5.62 -13.26 9.52
CA ALA A 64 -4.51 -12.35 9.31
C ALA A 64 -3.87 -12.51 7.92
N SER A 65 -3.70 -13.75 7.44
CA SER A 65 -3.16 -14.02 6.11
C SER A 65 -4.07 -13.58 4.98
N VAL A 66 -5.38 -13.81 5.12
CA VAL A 66 -6.37 -13.35 4.14
C VAL A 66 -6.39 -11.82 4.08
N PHE A 67 -6.32 -11.15 5.23
CA PHE A 67 -6.25 -9.69 5.29
C PHE A 67 -4.99 -9.13 4.65
N LEU A 68 -3.83 -9.73 4.93
CA LEU A 68 -2.57 -9.37 4.28
C LEU A 68 -2.64 -9.55 2.76
N MET A 69 -3.14 -10.69 2.28
CA MET A 69 -3.30 -10.94 0.86
C MET A 69 -4.25 -9.93 0.20
N ALA A 70 -5.33 -9.54 0.88
CA ALA A 70 -6.24 -8.51 0.38
C ALA A 70 -5.55 -7.13 0.28
N GLN A 71 -4.75 -6.74 1.27
CA GLN A 71 -3.98 -5.49 1.24
C GLN A 71 -2.94 -5.49 0.12
N LEU A 72 -2.21 -6.59 -0.07
CA LEU A 72 -1.22 -6.75 -1.14
C LEU A 72 -1.89 -6.74 -2.52
N ALA A 73 -3.03 -7.43 -2.68
CA ALA A 73 -3.79 -7.43 -3.93
C ALA A 73 -4.31 -6.02 -4.27
N ALA A 74 -4.88 -5.30 -3.30
CA ALA A 74 -5.30 -3.92 -3.49
C ALA A 74 -4.13 -3.01 -3.87
N ALA A 75 -2.97 -3.16 -3.22
CA ALA A 75 -1.80 -2.37 -3.55
C ALA A 75 -1.22 -2.72 -4.93
N ALA A 76 -1.29 -3.99 -5.35
CA ALA A 76 -0.90 -4.42 -6.70
C ALA A 76 -1.81 -3.79 -7.77
N VAL A 77 -3.11 -3.65 -7.50
CA VAL A 77 -4.04 -2.90 -8.36
C VAL A 77 -3.64 -1.42 -8.43
N VAL A 78 -3.34 -0.77 -7.31
CA VAL A 78 -2.86 0.63 -7.33
C VAL A 78 -1.57 0.76 -8.14
N LEU A 79 -0.65 -0.20 -7.99
CA LEU A 79 0.61 -0.24 -8.73
C LEU A 79 0.40 -0.43 -10.24
N SER A 80 -0.57 -1.23 -10.66
CA SER A 80 -0.87 -1.40 -12.10
C SER A 80 -1.37 -0.10 -12.73
N GLN A 81 -2.15 0.71 -11.99
CA GLN A 81 -2.62 2.02 -12.46
C GLN A 81 -1.48 3.03 -12.68
N LEU A 82 -0.38 2.92 -11.92
CA LEU A 82 0.82 3.74 -12.12
C LEU A 82 1.53 3.42 -13.44
N ASN A 83 1.61 2.13 -13.82
CA ASN A 83 2.21 1.71 -15.09
C ASN A 83 1.40 2.17 -16.31
N TYR A 84 0.06 2.06 -16.27
CA TYR A 84 -0.80 2.57 -17.34
C TYR A 84 -0.69 4.08 -17.52
N SER A 85 -0.61 4.83 -16.41
CA SER A 85 -0.44 6.28 -16.46
C SER A 85 0.85 6.66 -17.19
N CYS A 86 1.96 5.95 -16.91
CA CYS A 86 3.26 6.21 -17.53
C CYS A 86 3.29 5.83 -19.03
N ALA A 87 2.69 4.69 -19.40
CA ALA A 87 2.59 4.25 -20.80
C ALA A 87 1.69 5.18 -21.64
N TYR A 88 0.56 5.61 -21.09
CA TYR A 88 -0.36 6.55 -21.74
C TYR A 88 0.27 7.93 -21.92
N MET A 89 0.91 8.48 -20.88
CA MET A 89 1.59 9.79 -20.97
C MET A 89 2.76 9.75 -21.96
N ARG A 90 3.49 8.63 -22.07
CA ARG A 90 4.51 8.44 -23.12
C ARG A 90 3.90 8.45 -24.52
N TYR A 91 2.79 7.75 -24.74
CA TYR A 91 2.14 7.67 -26.05
C TYR A 91 1.43 8.97 -26.44
N VAL A 92 0.97 9.79 -25.51
CA VAL A 92 0.36 11.10 -25.83
C VAL A 92 1.40 12.20 -25.89
N GLY A 93 2.40 12.19 -25.00
CA GLY A 93 3.45 13.22 -24.92
C GLY A 93 4.54 13.13 -26.00
N ILE A 94 4.68 12.01 -26.71
CA ILE A 94 5.52 11.91 -27.92
C ILE A 94 4.79 12.47 -29.16
N TYR A 95 3.46 12.53 -29.13
CA TYR A 95 2.61 12.97 -30.25
C TYR A 95 1.97 14.35 -30.01
N ALA A 96 2.42 15.08 -28.99
CA ALA A 96 1.98 16.44 -28.64
C ALA A 96 3.11 17.45 -28.80
#